data_AF-A0A7S0HJ96-F1
#
_entry.id   AF-A0A7S0HJ96-F1
#
_cell.length_a   1.000
_cell.length_b   1.000
_cell.length_c   1.000
_cell.angle_alpha   90.00
_cell.angle_beta   90.00
_cell.angle_gamma   90.00
#
_symmetry.space_group_name_H-M   'P 1'
#
loop_
_entity.id
_entity.type
_entity.pdbx_description
1 polymer ?
#
loop_
_entity_poly.entity_id
_entity_poly.type
_entity_poly.pdbx_seq_one_letter_code
_entity_poly.pdbx_strand_id
1 'polypeptide(L)'
;MREVVAQVTAAHPVDTTRVYVTGHSYGCWMAQRVLAQASDLVAAVACFAGFLALVNDLGVFPLTELSSDYTPRPLMVIYGTADITVPYAPVHDLPGPYFTLGAEGNLALWGGYNGCPGLNATETLKDNYTLHE
;
A
#
# COMPACT_ATOMS: atom_id res chain seq x y z
N MET A 1 12.47 9.18 3.12
CA MET A 1 11.58 9.84 2.14
C MET A 1 11.31 11.30 2.42
N ARG A 2 10.89 11.70 3.63
CA ARG A 2 10.65 13.13 3.94
C ARG A 2 11.81 14.05 3.52
N GLU A 3 13.03 13.68 3.89
CA GLU A 3 14.24 14.42 3.51
C GLU A 3 14.43 14.51 1.98
N VAL A 4 14.18 13.41 1.25
CA VAL A 4 14.29 13.40 -0.22
C VAL A 4 13.28 14.37 -0.85
N VAL A 5 12.02 14.36 -0.39
CA VAL A 5 11.00 15.30 -0.87
C VAL A 5 11.39 16.74 -0.54
N ALA A 6 11.91 16.99 0.66
CA ALA A 6 12.35 18.32 1.08
C ALA A 6 13.50 18.85 0.20
N GLN A 7 14.51 18.02 -0.07
CA GLN A 7 15.65 18.39 -0.92
C GLN A 7 15.22 18.66 -2.36
N VAL A 8 14.37 17.83 -2.95
CA VAL A 8 13.87 18.03 -4.32
C VAL A 8 13.01 19.29 -4.41
N THR A 9 12.15 19.54 -3.41
CA THR A 9 11.31 20.75 -3.34
C THR A 9 12.14 22.02 -3.16
N ALA A 10 13.26 21.94 -2.44
CA ALA A 10 14.18 23.06 -2.31
C ALA A 10 14.95 23.36 -3.61
N ALA A 11 15.24 22.32 -4.41
CA ALA A 11 16.00 22.44 -5.65
C ALA A 11 15.13 22.77 -6.89
N HIS A 12 13.83 22.47 -6.86
CA HIS A 12 12.94 22.56 -8.00
C HIS A 12 11.56 23.10 -7.62
N PRO A 13 10.84 23.78 -8.53
CA PRO A 13 9.47 24.22 -8.28
C PRO A 13 8.52 23.01 -8.27
N VAL A 14 8.38 22.38 -7.10
CA VAL A 14 7.48 21.25 -6.87
C VAL A 14 6.20 21.75 -6.23
N ASP A 15 5.06 21.30 -6.75
CA ASP A 15 3.78 21.44 -6.06
C ASP A 15 3.68 20.38 -4.95
N THR A 16 3.92 20.79 -3.72
CA THR A 16 3.92 19.89 -2.55
C THR A 16 2.55 19.30 -2.25
N THR A 17 1.47 19.85 -2.81
CA THR A 17 0.12 19.27 -2.68
C THR A 17 -0.14 18.09 -3.62
N ARG A 18 0.78 17.85 -4.58
CA ARG A 18 0.66 16.82 -5.62
C ARG A 18 1.89 15.92 -5.68
N VAL A 19 2.35 15.46 -4.51
CA VAL A 19 3.44 14.47 -4.38
C VAL A 19 2.84 13.07 -4.43
N TYR A 20 3.32 12.23 -5.34
CA TYR A 20 2.88 10.84 -5.48
C TYR A 20 4.06 9.90 -5.24
N VAL A 21 3.79 8.73 -4.64
CA VAL A 21 4.82 7.70 -4.43
C VAL A 21 4.41 6.41 -5.11
N THR A 22 5.39 5.77 -5.75
CA THR A 22 5.23 4.50 -6.44
C THR A 22 6.43 3.59 -6.21
N GLY A 23 6.30 2.33 -6.59
CA GLY A 23 7.36 1.35 -6.55
C GLY A 23 6.89 -0.01 -7.06
N HIS A 24 7.86 -0.89 -7.33
CA HIS A 24 7.63 -2.25 -7.77
C HIS A 24 8.34 -3.21 -6.81
N SER A 25 7.73 -4.37 -6.52
CA SER A 25 8.29 -5.37 -5.59
C SER A 25 8.51 -4.76 -4.20
N TYR A 26 9.71 -4.84 -3.63
CA TYR A 26 10.07 -4.15 -2.38
C TYR A 26 9.83 -2.63 -2.43
N GLY A 27 9.86 -2.02 -3.62
CA GLY A 27 9.46 -0.62 -3.79
C GLY A 27 7.98 -0.39 -3.49
N CYS A 28 7.10 -1.35 -3.78
CA CYS A 28 5.68 -1.27 -3.44
C CYS A 28 5.44 -1.47 -1.94
N TRP A 29 6.25 -2.32 -1.28
CA TRP A 29 6.23 -2.44 0.18
C TRP A 29 6.60 -1.10 0.82
N MET A 30 7.64 -0.44 0.29
CA MET A 30 8.03 0.87 0.79
C MET A 30 7.05 1.98 0.45
N ALA A 31 6.44 1.97 -0.74
CA ALA A 31 5.43 2.94 -1.12
C ALA A 31 4.22 2.88 -0.15
N GLN A 32 3.77 1.67 0.16
CA GLN A 32 2.72 1.43 1.15
C GLN A 32 3.14 1.84 2.57
N ARG A 33 4.38 1.57 2.98
CA ARG A 33 4.90 2.05 4.27
C ARG A 33 5.01 3.58 4.33
N VAL A 34 5.35 4.26 3.24
CA VAL A 34 5.32 5.73 3.18
C VAL A 34 3.92 6.23 3.40
N LEU A 35 2.91 5.60 2.78
CA LEU A 35 1.52 5.96 3.05
C LEU A 35 1.16 5.75 4.54
N ALA A 36 1.53 4.61 5.13
CA ALA A 36 1.21 4.30 6.52
C ALA A 36 1.88 5.26 7.54
N GLN A 37 3.10 5.71 7.27
CA GLN A 37 3.90 6.50 8.23
C GLN A 37 3.98 8.00 7.92
N ALA A 38 3.62 8.41 6.71
CA ALA A 38 3.79 9.78 6.22
C ALA A 38 2.72 10.16 5.19
N SER A 39 1.45 9.83 5.47
CA SER A 39 0.32 10.14 4.58
C SER A 39 0.13 11.64 4.34
N ASP A 40 0.63 12.50 5.23
CA ASP A 40 0.68 13.96 5.08
C ASP A 40 1.63 14.40 3.95
N LEU A 41 2.63 13.59 3.62
CA LEU A 41 3.63 13.89 2.59
C LEU A 41 3.12 13.63 1.17
N VAL A 42 2.09 12.78 1.01
CA VAL A 42 1.66 12.26 -0.28
C VAL A 42 0.20 12.58 -0.56
N ALA A 43 -0.09 12.93 -1.80
CA ALA A 43 -1.45 13.07 -2.32
C ALA A 43 -2.09 11.70 -2.57
N ALA A 44 -1.33 10.72 -3.08
CA ALA A 44 -1.75 9.34 -3.29
C ALA A 44 -0.55 8.41 -3.50
N VAL A 45 -0.79 7.10 -3.40
CA VAL A 45 0.18 6.05 -3.72
C VAL A 45 -0.37 5.10 -4.77
N ALA A 46 0.47 4.69 -5.72
CA ALA A 46 0.16 3.62 -6.67
C ALA A 46 1.36 2.70 -6.82
N CYS A 47 1.24 1.39 -6.63
CA CYS A 47 2.40 0.50 -6.68
C CYS A 47 2.10 -0.92 -7.17
N PHE A 48 3.15 -1.66 -7.48
CA PHE A 48 3.07 -2.95 -8.18
C PHE A 48 3.72 -4.08 -7.39
N ALA A 49 3.07 -5.25 -7.37
CA ALA A 49 3.60 -6.50 -6.87
C ALA A 49 4.19 -6.38 -5.44
N GLY A 50 3.39 -5.93 -4.49
CA GLY A 50 3.86 -5.87 -3.12
C GLY A 50 2.77 -5.51 -2.12
N PHE A 51 2.91 -6.02 -0.90
CA PHE A 51 1.94 -5.85 0.17
C PHE A 51 2.41 -4.81 1.17
N LEU A 52 1.46 -4.26 1.91
CA LEU A 52 1.75 -3.56 3.13
C LEU A 52 2.20 -4.58 4.18
N ALA A 53 3.42 -4.39 4.69
CA ALA A 53 3.85 -5.06 5.90
C ALA A 53 3.37 -4.20 7.09
N LEU A 54 2.33 -4.67 7.80
CA LEU A 54 1.92 -4.20 9.13
C LEU A 54 2.00 -5.34 10.15
N VAL A 55 2.10 -4.97 11.42
CA VAL A 55 1.98 -5.88 12.57
C VAL A 55 0.52 -6.30 12.77
N ASN A 56 0.25 -7.59 12.97
CA ASN A 56 -0.95 -8.06 13.66
C ASN A 56 -0.54 -8.94 14.85
N ASP A 57 -1.52 -9.34 15.68
CA ASP A 57 -1.36 -10.10 16.94
C ASP A 57 -0.60 -11.44 16.82
N LEU A 58 -0.09 -11.79 15.64
CA LEU A 58 0.71 -12.97 15.35
C LEU A 58 2.22 -12.80 15.60
N GLY A 59 2.66 -11.65 16.13
CA GLY A 59 3.99 -11.50 16.73
C GLY A 59 5.19 -11.54 15.75
N VAL A 60 5.00 -11.14 14.50
CA VAL A 60 6.11 -11.09 13.53
C VAL A 60 6.78 -9.72 13.52
N PHE A 61 8.06 -9.70 13.92
CA PHE A 61 8.98 -8.54 13.91
C PHE A 61 9.26 -7.96 12.50
N PRO A 62 9.55 -6.65 12.37
CA PRO A 62 8.72 -5.53 12.78
C PRO A 62 8.53 -4.62 11.56
N LEU A 63 7.35 -4.50 10.97
CA LEU A 63 7.18 -3.50 9.91
C LEU A 63 5.85 -2.82 10.11
N THR A 64 5.94 -1.59 10.62
CA THR A 64 4.96 -0.50 10.55
C THR A 64 3.66 -0.71 11.35
N GLU A 65 3.35 0.25 12.20
CA GLU A 65 1.99 0.59 12.61
C GLU A 65 1.59 1.84 11.80
N LEU A 66 0.29 2.06 11.62
CA LEU A 66 -0.15 3.37 11.13
C LEU A 66 0.38 4.45 12.06
N SER A 67 0.89 5.54 11.48
CA SER A 67 1.22 6.72 12.27
C SER A 67 0.00 7.17 13.07
N SER A 68 0.22 7.68 14.29
CA SER A 68 -0.83 8.37 15.05
C SER A 68 -1.43 9.55 14.27
N ASP A 69 -0.65 10.10 13.33
CA ASP A 69 -1.01 11.24 12.50
C ASP A 69 -1.51 10.81 11.11
N TYR A 70 -1.79 9.51 10.91
CA TYR A 70 -2.28 9.00 9.64
C TYR A 70 -3.60 9.68 9.25
N THR A 71 -3.70 10.02 7.98
CA THR A 71 -4.90 10.55 7.33
C THR A 71 -5.15 9.76 6.04
N PRO A 72 -6.41 9.37 5.74
CA PRO A 72 -6.74 8.62 4.54
C PRO A 72 -6.23 9.28 3.25
N ARG A 73 -5.60 8.48 2.38
CA ARG A 73 -5.21 8.89 1.03
C ARG A 73 -5.54 7.80 0.01
N PRO A 74 -5.82 8.17 -1.25
CA PRO A 74 -6.01 7.19 -2.30
C PRO A 74 -4.80 6.26 -2.45
N LEU A 75 -5.09 4.97 -2.59
CA LEU A 75 -4.11 3.92 -2.88
C LEU A 75 -4.60 3.11 -4.08
N MET A 76 -3.67 2.81 -4.99
CA MET A 76 -3.84 1.80 -6.03
C MET A 76 -2.75 0.74 -5.88
N VAL A 77 -3.13 -0.54 -5.87
CA VAL A 77 -2.19 -1.66 -5.88
C VAL A 77 -2.46 -2.55 -7.08
N ILE A 78 -1.41 -2.91 -7.80
CA ILE A 78 -1.48 -3.66 -9.05
C ILE A 78 -0.70 -4.96 -8.89
N TYR A 79 -1.34 -6.08 -9.21
CA TYR A 79 -0.74 -7.41 -9.06
C TYR A 79 -0.89 -8.24 -10.34
N GLY A 80 0.07 -9.13 -10.57
CA GLY A 80 -0.05 -10.16 -11.59
C GLY A 80 -0.70 -11.41 -11.00
N THR A 81 -1.76 -11.92 -11.62
CA THR A 81 -2.42 -13.18 -11.19
C THR A 81 -1.53 -14.42 -11.38
N ALA A 82 -0.48 -14.31 -12.21
CA ALA A 82 0.53 -15.35 -12.45
C ALA A 82 1.89 -15.02 -11.81
N ASP A 83 1.95 -14.06 -10.88
CA ASP A 83 3.20 -13.71 -10.19
C ASP A 83 3.61 -14.83 -9.23
N ILE A 84 4.73 -15.51 -9.54
CA ILE A 84 5.29 -16.61 -8.75
C ILE A 84 6.20 -16.11 -7.62
N THR A 85 6.53 -14.82 -7.59
CA THR A 85 7.41 -14.21 -6.59
C THR A 85 6.60 -13.54 -5.49
N VAL A 86 5.54 -12.84 -5.87
CA VAL A 86 4.59 -12.16 -4.99
C VAL A 86 3.20 -12.70 -5.29
N PRO A 87 2.80 -13.81 -4.64
CA PRO A 87 1.57 -14.52 -4.98
C PRO A 87 0.33 -13.62 -4.89
N TYR A 88 -0.51 -13.65 -5.93
CA TYR A 88 -1.79 -12.93 -5.92
C TYR A 88 -2.75 -13.48 -4.84
N ALA A 89 -2.83 -14.81 -4.75
CA ALA A 89 -3.64 -15.48 -3.74
C ALA A 89 -2.94 -15.49 -2.38
N PRO A 90 -3.70 -15.54 -1.27
CA PRO A 90 -3.15 -15.77 0.06
C PRO A 90 -2.30 -17.05 0.12
N VAL A 91 -1.13 -16.97 0.76
CA VAL A 91 -0.27 -18.13 1.01
C VAL A 91 0.11 -18.19 2.50
N HIS A 92 -0.25 -19.30 3.14
CA HIS A 92 -0.05 -19.53 4.58
C HIS A 92 1.17 -20.41 4.89
N ASP A 93 1.68 -21.16 3.90
CA ASP A 93 2.75 -22.15 4.09
C ASP A 93 4.15 -21.60 3.75
N LEU A 94 4.27 -20.35 3.28
CA LEU A 94 5.55 -19.72 2.99
C LEU A 94 6.14 -19.06 4.25
N PRO A 95 7.47 -19.13 4.46
CA PRO A 95 8.11 -18.45 5.57
C PRO A 95 7.98 -16.92 5.41
N GLY A 96 7.24 -16.30 6.33
CA GLY A 96 7.05 -14.85 6.42
C GLY A 96 5.58 -14.42 6.20
N PRO A 97 5.05 -13.49 7.01
CA PRO A 97 3.63 -13.11 7.01
C PRO A 97 3.22 -12.31 5.77
N TYR A 98 4.18 -11.90 4.94
CA TYR A 98 3.97 -10.97 3.82
C TYR A 98 2.90 -11.42 2.83
N PHE A 99 2.73 -12.74 2.66
CA PHE A 99 1.86 -13.32 1.63
C PHE A 99 0.51 -13.79 2.18
N THR A 100 0.29 -13.68 3.49
CA THR A 100 -0.87 -14.29 4.17
C THR A 100 -2.21 -13.66 3.81
N LEU A 101 -2.22 -12.40 3.33
CA LEU A 101 -3.44 -11.70 2.92
C LEU A 101 -3.71 -11.80 1.41
N GLY A 102 -2.68 -12.03 0.59
CA GLY A 102 -2.77 -11.89 -0.86
C GLY A 102 -3.15 -10.47 -1.31
N ALA A 103 -3.39 -10.31 -2.61
CA ALA A 103 -3.69 -9.01 -3.24
C ALA A 103 -4.97 -8.38 -2.70
N GLU A 104 -6.06 -9.14 -2.68
CA GLU A 104 -7.38 -8.67 -2.24
C GLU A 104 -7.41 -8.39 -0.74
N GLY A 105 -6.80 -9.25 0.09
CA GLY A 105 -6.72 -9.01 1.54
C GLY A 105 -5.91 -7.76 1.88
N ASN A 106 -4.83 -7.48 1.13
CA ASN A 106 -4.08 -6.25 1.27
C ASN A 106 -4.90 -5.01 0.86
N LEU A 107 -5.68 -5.10 -0.22
CA LEU A 107 -6.55 -4.02 -0.64
C LEU A 107 -7.65 -3.75 0.39
N ALA A 108 -8.28 -4.81 0.93
CA ALA A 108 -9.29 -4.71 1.97
C ALA A 108 -8.74 -4.11 3.28
N LEU A 109 -7.51 -4.48 3.65
CA LEU A 109 -6.80 -3.90 4.79
C LEU A 109 -6.68 -2.36 4.66
N TRP A 110 -6.26 -1.88 3.48
CA TRP A 110 -6.19 -0.45 3.19
C TRP A 110 -7.56 0.22 3.11
N GLY A 111 -8.59 -0.47 2.60
CA GLY A 111 -9.96 0.01 2.65
C GLY A 111 -10.41 0.29 4.09
N GLY A 112 -10.08 -0.61 5.03
CA GLY A 112 -10.30 -0.41 6.45
C GLY A 112 -9.58 0.81 7.02
N TYR A 113 -8.31 1.02 6.66
CA TYR A 113 -7.55 2.20 7.11
C TYR A 113 -8.03 3.51 6.52
N ASN A 114 -8.54 3.49 5.30
CA ASN A 114 -9.13 4.66 4.67
C ASN A 114 -10.57 4.92 5.11
N GLY A 115 -11.17 4.04 5.93
CA GLY A 115 -12.55 4.19 6.37
C GLY A 115 -13.56 3.99 5.24
N CYS A 116 -13.22 3.23 4.21
CA CYS A 116 -14.10 2.93 3.09
C CYS A 116 -15.32 2.12 3.59
N PRO A 117 -16.58 2.56 3.35
CA PRO A 117 -17.79 1.83 3.72
C PRO A 117 -17.88 0.40 3.14
N GLY A 118 -17.24 0.13 2.00
CA GLY A 118 -17.12 -1.21 1.43
C GLY A 118 -15.90 -1.98 1.96
N LEU A 119 -16.10 -2.97 2.85
CA LEU A 119 -15.06 -3.95 3.21
C LEU A 119 -14.89 -5.06 2.16
N ASN A 120 -15.85 -5.19 1.24
CA ASN A 120 -15.79 -6.13 0.13
C ASN A 120 -15.41 -5.37 -1.14
N ALA A 121 -14.32 -5.84 -1.73
CA ALA A 121 -13.97 -5.69 -3.12
C ALA A 121 -15.21 -5.68 -4.04
N THR A 122 -15.55 -4.55 -4.64
CA THR A 122 -16.53 -4.56 -5.75
C THR A 122 -15.78 -4.89 -7.02
N GLU A 123 -15.88 -6.15 -7.48
CA GLU A 123 -15.30 -6.58 -8.75
C GLU A 123 -15.99 -5.84 -9.89
N THR A 124 -15.23 -5.02 -10.62
CA THR A 124 -15.70 -4.44 -11.87
C THR A 124 -15.28 -5.38 -13.00
N LEU A 125 -16.11 -6.40 -13.27
CA LEU A 125 -15.89 -7.43 -14.29
C LEU A 125 -15.57 -6.89 -15.69
N LYS A 126 -15.92 -5.63 -15.97
CA LYS A 126 -15.70 -4.99 -17.27
C LYS A 126 -14.25 -4.56 -17.49
N ASP A 127 -13.50 -4.29 -16.42
CA ASP A 127 -12.20 -3.60 -16.48
C ASP A 127 -11.10 -4.24 -15.63
N ASN A 128 -11.35 -5.44 -15.06
CA ASN A 128 -10.39 -6.23 -14.26
C ASN A 128 -9.74 -5.45 -13.10
N TYR A 129 -10.51 -4.61 -12.43
CA TYR A 129 -10.09 -3.96 -11.19
C TYR A 129 -11.15 -4.08 -10.11
N THR A 130 -10.68 -3.91 -8.87
CA THR A 130 -11.47 -3.97 -7.65
C THR A 130 -11.43 -2.60 -6.97
N LEU A 131 -12.58 -2.14 -6.44
CA LEU A 131 -12.66 -0.92 -5.64
C LEU A 131 -13.14 -1.20 -4.22
N HIS A 132 -12.57 -0.42 -3.30
CA HIS A 132 -13.11 -0.18 -1.96
C HIS A 132 -13.39 1.32 -1.87
N GLU A 133 -14.67 1.67 -1.82
CA GLU A 133 -15.18 3.05 -1.71
C GLU A 133 -16.04 3.22 -0.47
#